data_AF-A0A0K0EAB4-F1
#
_entry.id   AF-A0A0K0EAB4-F1
#
_cell.length_a   1.000
_cell.length_b   1.000
_cell.length_c   1.000
_cell.angle_alpha   90.00
_cell.angle_beta   90.00
_cell.angle_gamma   90.00
#
_symmetry.space_group_name_H-M   'P 1'
#
loop_
_entity.id
_entity.type
_entity.pdbx_description
1 polymer ?
#
loop_
_entity_poly.entity_id
_entity_poly.type
_entity_poly.pdbx_seq_one_letter_code
_entity_poly.pdbx_strand_id
1 'polypeptide(L)'
;MTKDLQLKPYNVQPVHKIKPSNIFKEVPFTCNLKHLVPENENFIDELIMSDRAHFFKMISDLQKSGRPKSARTEDNIERVRNSVNNNQSTSLRRREQELCLRTSSLRNIMINDLRLKPYEIQSTHKMLKSDAAERMKFVLDIWS
;
A
#
# COMPACT_ATOMS: atom_id res chain seq x y z
N MET A 1 21.74 32.07 -32.63
CA MET A 1 21.39 31.31 -31.42
C MET A 1 21.65 29.83 -31.67
N THR A 2 22.91 29.39 -31.69
CA THR A 2 23.28 27.96 -31.84
C THR A 2 24.70 27.75 -31.30
N LYS A 3 24.89 27.94 -29.99
CA LYS A 3 26.21 27.70 -29.36
C LYS A 3 26.19 26.82 -28.10
N ASP A 4 25.05 26.28 -27.67
CA ASP A 4 24.97 25.54 -26.40
C ASP A 4 24.26 24.18 -26.49
N LEU A 5 24.38 23.46 -27.61
CA LEU A 5 23.94 22.06 -27.66
C LEU A 5 25.16 21.14 -27.70
N GLN A 6 25.75 20.89 -26.51
CA GLN A 6 26.79 19.89 -26.30
C GLN A 6 26.18 18.48 -26.39
N LEU A 7 25.80 18.06 -27.59
CA LEU A 7 25.39 16.67 -27.84
C LEU A 7 26.65 15.79 -27.85
N LYS A 8 26.73 14.87 -26.88
CA LYS A 8 27.69 13.76 -26.97
C LYS A 8 27.24 12.82 -28.09
N PRO A 9 28.16 12.27 -28.90
CA PRO A 9 27.79 11.30 -29.93
C PRO A 9 27.04 10.14 -29.28
N TYR A 10 25.91 9.74 -29.88
CA TYR A 10 25.17 8.59 -29.40
C TYR A 10 26.03 7.35 -29.63
N ASN A 11 26.40 6.67 -28.54
CA ASN A 11 27.07 5.39 -28.64
C ASN A 11 26.03 4.35 -29.04
N VAL A 12 26.11 3.86 -30.28
CA VAL A 12 25.36 2.69 -30.71
C VAL A 12 25.85 1.51 -29.87
N GLN A 13 25.07 1.10 -28.86
CA GLN A 13 25.32 -0.15 -28.16
C GLN A 13 25.03 -1.28 -29.16
N PRO A 14 26.00 -2.12 -29.56
CA PRO A 14 25.70 -3.27 -30.40
C PRO A 14 24.70 -4.15 -29.67
N VAL A 15 23.48 -4.23 -30.21
CA VAL A 15 22.43 -5.12 -29.74
C VAL A 15 22.96 -6.55 -29.91
N HIS A 16 23.26 -7.19 -28.79
CA HIS A 16 23.54 -8.62 -28.63
C HIS A 16 24.61 -9.23 -29.56
N LYS A 17 25.90 -9.02 -29.26
CA LYS A 17 26.94 -9.97 -29.68
C LYS A 17 26.90 -11.19 -28.76
N ILE A 18 26.48 -12.35 -29.27
CA ILE A 18 26.51 -13.61 -28.52
C ILE A 18 27.96 -13.92 -28.18
N LYS A 19 28.30 -13.89 -26.89
CA LYS A 19 29.63 -14.28 -26.41
C LYS A 19 29.69 -15.81 -26.40
N PRO A 20 30.82 -16.44 -26.77
CA PRO A 20 30.96 -17.90 -26.72
C PRO A 20 30.70 -18.47 -25.30
N SER A 21 30.90 -17.67 -24.24
CA SER A 21 30.54 -18.04 -22.87
C SER A 21 29.04 -18.10 -22.58
N ASN A 22 28.18 -17.50 -23.42
CA ASN A 22 26.72 -17.55 -23.27
C ASN A 22 26.12 -18.85 -23.81
N ILE A 23 26.82 -19.57 -24.70
CA ILE A 23 26.35 -20.84 -25.30
C ILE A 23 26.00 -21.85 -24.19
N PHE A 24 26.81 -21.92 -23.13
CA PHE A 24 26.58 -22.82 -21.99
C PHE A 24 25.34 -22.47 -21.17
N LYS A 25 24.82 -21.23 -21.25
CA LYS A 25 23.59 -20.80 -20.58
C LYS A 25 22.36 -20.96 -21.48
N GLU A 26 22.55 -20.83 -22.79
CA GLU A 26 21.48 -20.89 -23.79
C GLU A 26 21.11 -22.33 -24.19
N VAL A 27 22.08 -23.25 -24.26
CA VAL A 27 21.82 -24.67 -24.57
C VAL A 27 20.84 -25.32 -23.58
N PRO A 28 21.05 -25.30 -22.24
CA PRO A 28 20.10 -25.88 -21.31
C PRO A 28 18.73 -25.17 -21.34
N PHE A 29 18.72 -23.88 -21.63
CA PHE A 29 17.49 -23.10 -21.78
C PHE A 29 16.66 -23.56 -22.98
N THR A 30 17.26 -23.70 -24.17
CA THR A 30 16.56 -24.16 -25.37
C THR A 30 16.08 -25.61 -25.23
N CYS A 31 16.84 -26.46 -24.54
CA CYS A 31 16.40 -27.82 -24.20
C CYS A 31 15.17 -27.79 -23.30
N ASN A 32 15.16 -26.99 -22.23
CA ASN A 32 14.02 -26.88 -21.32
C ASN A 32 12.77 -26.31 -22.01
N LEU A 33 12.92 -25.29 -22.87
CA LEU A 33 11.80 -24.73 -23.62
C LEU A 33 11.18 -25.74 -24.59
N LYS A 34 12.00 -26.55 -25.28
CA LYS A 34 11.50 -27.59 -26.19
C LYS A 34 10.57 -28.59 -25.49
N HIS A 35 10.75 -28.82 -24.19
CA HIS A 35 9.90 -29.72 -23.41
C HIS A 35 8.62 -29.05 -22.90
N LEU A 36 8.58 -27.71 -22.76
CA LEU A 36 7.42 -26.97 -22.27
C LEU A 36 6.41 -26.61 -23.37
N VAL A 37 6.87 -26.45 -24.61
CA VAL A 37 6.02 -26.18 -25.78
C VAL A 37 4.92 -27.25 -25.98
N PRO A 38 5.18 -28.57 -25.87
CA PRO A 38 4.13 -29.57 -26.02
C PRO A 38 3.22 -29.72 -24.79
N GLU A 39 3.59 -29.20 -23.61
CA GLU A 39 2.79 -29.33 -22.39
C GLU A 39 1.62 -28.32 -22.34
N ASN A 40 1.67 -27.25 -23.13
CA ASN A 40 0.62 -26.23 -23.19
C ASN A 40 0.43 -25.76 -24.64
N GLU A 41 -0.74 -26.05 -25.24
CA GLU A 41 -1.07 -25.67 -26.62
C GLU A 41 -1.06 -24.14 -26.83
N ASN A 42 -1.35 -23.36 -25.80
CA ASN A 42 -1.36 -21.89 -25.83
C ASN A 42 -0.04 -21.27 -25.34
N PHE A 43 1.01 -22.07 -25.18
CA PHE A 43 2.29 -21.64 -24.60
C PHE A 43 2.88 -20.42 -25.29
N ILE A 44 2.80 -20.35 -26.62
CA ILE A 44 3.37 -19.26 -27.42
C ILE A 44 2.60 -17.95 -27.22
N ASP A 45 1.28 -18.02 -27.10
CA ASP A 45 0.43 -16.84 -26.89
C ASP A 45 0.56 -16.29 -25.46
N GLU A 46 0.90 -17.17 -24.51
CA GLU A 46 1.22 -16.82 -23.11
C GLU A 46 2.70 -16.42 -22.91
N LEU A 47 3.56 -16.65 -23.90
CA LEU A 47 4.99 -16.38 -23.83
C LEU A 47 5.26 -14.87 -24.02
N ILE A 48 5.26 -14.12 -22.91
CA ILE A 48 5.66 -12.71 -22.92
C ILE A 48 7.17 -12.60 -22.69
N MET A 49 7.92 -12.22 -23.72
CA MET A 49 9.34 -11.90 -23.63
C MET A 49 9.53 -10.41 -23.31
N SER A 50 10.00 -10.08 -22.09
CA SER A 50 10.57 -8.75 -21.84
C SER A 50 11.97 -8.64 -22.47
N ASP A 51 12.25 -7.45 -22.96
CA ASP A 51 13.53 -6.89 -23.41
C ASP A 51 14.71 -7.02 -22.41
N ARG A 52 14.45 -7.45 -21.18
CA ARG A 52 15.45 -8.03 -20.28
C ARG A 52 14.99 -9.41 -19.85
N ALA A 53 15.88 -10.40 -19.97
CA ALA A 53 15.69 -11.82 -19.65
C ALA A 53 15.22 -12.12 -18.21
N HIS A 54 14.00 -11.73 -17.88
CA HIS A 54 13.27 -12.13 -16.69
C HIS A 54 12.08 -12.96 -17.15
N PHE A 55 12.30 -14.27 -17.18
CA PHE A 55 11.30 -15.30 -17.43
C PHE A 55 10.26 -15.29 -16.30
N PHE A 56 9.24 -14.45 -16.41
CA PHE A 56 8.05 -14.60 -15.58
C PHE A 56 7.17 -15.67 -16.19
N LYS A 57 7.38 -16.91 -15.73
CA LYS A 57 6.38 -17.97 -15.88
C LYS A 57 5.04 -17.44 -15.38
N MET A 58 4.01 -17.57 -16.21
CA MET A 58 2.59 -17.42 -15.94
C MET A 58 2.23 -17.62 -14.46
N ILE A 59 2.20 -16.51 -13.72
CA ILE A 59 1.48 -16.38 -12.47
C ILE A 59 0.61 -15.16 -12.74
N SER A 60 -0.62 -15.40 -13.16
CA SER A 60 -1.69 -14.42 -13.35
C SER A 60 -1.90 -13.59 -12.08
N ASP A 61 -1.04 -12.60 -11.81
CA ASP A 61 -1.07 -11.74 -10.62
C ASP A 61 -1.60 -12.44 -9.35
N LEU A 62 -1.22 -13.70 -9.12
CA LEU A 62 -1.75 -14.43 -7.97
C LEU A 62 -1.37 -13.62 -6.75
N GLN A 63 -2.37 -13.35 -5.91
CA GLN A 63 -2.22 -12.55 -4.71
C GLN A 63 -1.02 -13.07 -3.94
N LYS A 64 0.10 -12.33 -4.00
CA LYS A 64 1.33 -12.77 -3.34
C LYS A 64 1.00 -12.89 -1.86
N SER A 65 1.22 -14.08 -1.30
CA SER A 65 1.13 -14.31 0.15
C SER A 65 2.25 -13.54 0.83
N GLY A 66 2.05 -12.23 0.96
CA GLY A 66 2.96 -11.36 1.67
C GLY A 66 3.15 -11.83 3.11
N ARG A 67 4.08 -11.18 3.82
CA ARG A 67 4.32 -11.47 5.23
C ARG A 67 3.00 -11.40 6.03
N PRO A 68 2.68 -12.42 6.87
CA PRO A 68 1.47 -12.39 7.67
C PRO A 68 1.47 -11.18 8.62
N LYS A 69 0.31 -10.53 8.74
CA LYS A 69 0.14 -9.34 9.59
C LYS A 69 0.12 -9.80 11.06
N SER A 70 1.20 -9.55 11.82
CA SER A 70 1.26 -10.01 13.21
C SER A 70 0.45 -9.15 14.20
N ALA A 71 0.26 -7.86 13.90
CA ALA A 71 -0.36 -6.92 14.83
C ALA A 71 -1.79 -6.50 14.44
N ARG A 72 -2.13 -6.58 13.15
CA ARG A 72 -3.42 -6.15 12.59
C ARG A 72 -4.31 -7.37 12.34
N THR A 73 -4.56 -8.12 13.41
CA THR A 73 -5.50 -9.24 13.47
C THR A 73 -6.90 -8.72 13.77
N GLU A 74 -7.94 -9.49 13.43
CA GLU A 74 -9.33 -9.07 13.65
C GLU A 74 -9.62 -8.77 15.13
N ASP A 75 -9.16 -9.63 16.05
CA ASP A 75 -9.27 -9.42 17.50
C ASP A 75 -8.63 -8.11 17.96
N ASN A 76 -7.43 -7.77 17.45
CA ASN A 76 -6.79 -6.50 17.78
C ASN A 76 -7.54 -5.29 17.22
N ILE A 77 -8.15 -5.43 16.02
CA ILE A 77 -8.96 -4.38 15.41
C ILE A 77 -10.20 -4.11 16.28
N GLU A 78 -10.90 -5.16 16.72
CA GLU A 78 -12.06 -5.04 17.60
C GLU A 78 -11.70 -4.44 18.97
N ARG A 79 -10.59 -4.87 19.58
CA ARG A 79 -10.11 -4.29 20.84
C ARG A 79 -9.83 -2.79 20.72
N VAL A 80 -9.16 -2.38 19.64
CA VAL A 80 -8.90 -0.95 19.37
C VAL A 80 -10.22 -0.21 19.14
N ARG A 81 -11.17 -0.80 18.40
CA ARG A 81 -12.49 -0.21 18.14
C ARG A 81 -13.26 0.05 19.44
N ASN A 82 -13.31 -0.96 20.32
CA ASN A 82 -13.98 -0.85 21.61
C ASN A 82 -13.32 0.20 22.50
N SER A 83 -11.98 0.23 22.54
CA SER A 83 -11.24 1.25 23.29
C SER A 83 -11.53 2.68 22.79
N VAL A 84 -11.56 2.89 21.47
CA VAL A 84 -11.89 4.19 20.88
C VAL A 84 -13.33 4.59 21.17
N ASN A 85 -14.29 3.66 21.06
CA ASN A 85 -15.70 3.92 21.34
C ASN A 85 -15.94 4.27 22.82
N ASN A 86 -15.26 3.59 23.73
CA ASN A 86 -15.38 3.86 25.17
C ASN A 86 -14.80 5.22 25.55
N ASN A 87 -13.64 5.59 24.99
CA ASN A 87 -13.05 6.90 25.23
C ASN A 87 -12.19 7.35 24.05
N GLN A 88 -12.71 8.31 23.28
CA GLN A 88 -12.04 8.87 22.11
C GLN A 88 -10.86 9.78 22.49
N SER A 89 -10.90 10.40 23.68
CA SER A 89 -9.90 11.39 24.13
C SER A 89 -8.58 10.77 24.61
N THR A 90 -8.51 9.45 24.80
CA THR A 90 -7.28 8.81 25.29
C THR A 90 -6.16 8.91 24.26
N SER A 91 -4.98 9.31 24.74
CA SER A 91 -3.79 9.45 23.90
C SER A 91 -3.33 8.09 23.37
N LEU A 92 -2.67 8.09 22.20
CA LEU A 92 -2.14 6.87 21.59
C LEU A 92 -1.19 6.12 22.53
N ARG A 93 -0.38 6.84 23.32
CA ARG A 93 0.59 6.24 24.24
C ARG A 93 -0.08 5.56 25.43
N ARG A 94 -1.13 6.17 25.98
CA ARG A 94 -1.93 5.53 27.03
C ARG A 94 -2.65 4.30 26.50
N ARG A 95 -3.25 4.40 25.32
CA ARG A 95 -3.95 3.29 24.66
C ARG A 95 -3.00 2.13 24.30
N GLU A 96 -1.76 2.42 23.92
CA GLU A 96 -0.70 1.41 23.72
C GLU A 96 -0.44 0.59 24.99
N GLN A 97 -0.39 1.24 26.16
CA GLN A 97 -0.20 0.56 27.44
C GLN A 97 -1.42 -0.29 27.82
N GLU A 98 -2.63 0.23 27.60
CA GLU A 98 -3.89 -0.46 27.93
C GLU A 98 -4.12 -1.69 27.04
N LEU A 99 -3.79 -1.60 25.74
CA LEU A 99 -4.03 -2.68 24.77
C LEU A 99 -2.80 -3.57 24.52
N CYS A 100 -1.65 -3.25 25.11
CA CYS A 100 -0.37 -3.91 24.86
C CYS A 100 0.00 -3.98 23.36
N LEU A 101 -0.35 -2.94 22.59
CA LEU A 101 -0.09 -2.84 21.16
C LEU A 101 0.87 -1.69 20.87
N ARG A 102 1.88 -1.94 20.02
CA ARG A 102 2.78 -0.88 19.56
C ARG A 102 2.00 0.30 18.96
N THR A 103 2.38 1.52 19.34
CA THR A 103 1.83 2.78 18.82
C THR A 103 1.70 2.84 17.29
N SER A 104 2.71 2.36 16.56
CA SER A 104 2.69 2.34 15.09
C SER A 104 1.59 1.43 14.53
N SER A 105 1.44 0.23 15.10
CA SER A 105 0.37 -0.72 14.75
C SER A 105 -1.00 -0.16 15.11
N LEU A 106 -1.14 0.41 16.29
CA LEU A 106 -2.38 1.02 16.76
C LEU A 106 -2.82 2.18 15.86
N ARG A 107 -1.89 3.07 15.48
CA ARG A 107 -2.14 4.14 14.50
C ARG A 107 -2.55 3.59 13.14
N ASN A 108 -1.90 2.53 12.66
CA ASN A 108 -2.25 1.89 11.41
C ASN A 108 -3.65 1.26 11.45
N ILE A 109 -4.06 0.67 12.56
CA ILE A 109 -5.41 0.14 12.76
C ILE A 109 -6.43 1.28 12.70
N MET A 110 -6.20 2.35 13.46
CA MET A 110 -7.10 3.51 13.49
C MET A 110 -7.30 4.15 12.12
N ILE A 111 -6.21 4.35 11.36
CA ILE A 111 -6.28 5.01 10.05
C ILE A 111 -6.82 4.09 8.96
N ASN A 112 -6.34 2.85 8.88
CA ASN A 112 -6.60 2.00 7.73
C ASN A 112 -7.78 1.03 7.91
N ASP A 113 -8.05 0.55 9.13
CA ASP A 113 -9.19 -0.35 9.40
C ASP A 113 -10.41 0.46 9.83
N LEU A 114 -10.24 1.33 10.83
CA LEU A 114 -11.33 2.12 11.39
C LEU A 114 -11.62 3.40 10.58
N ARG A 115 -10.77 3.74 9.61
CA ARG A 115 -10.90 4.91 8.74
C ARG A 115 -11.03 6.24 9.51
N LEU A 116 -10.41 6.30 10.69
CA LEU A 116 -10.38 7.52 11.50
C LEU A 116 -9.37 8.50 10.93
N LYS A 117 -9.78 9.76 10.81
CA LYS A 117 -8.90 10.87 10.44
C LYS A 117 -8.40 11.57 11.70
N PRO A 118 -7.18 12.14 11.69
CA PRO A 118 -6.75 13.05 12.74
C PRO A 118 -7.78 14.17 12.90
N TYR A 119 -8.25 14.39 14.12
CA TYR A 119 -9.19 15.47 14.41
C TYR A 119 -8.41 16.78 14.56
N GLU A 120 -8.83 17.81 13.82
CA GLU A 120 -8.37 19.18 14.05
C GLU A 120 -9.18 19.78 15.19
N ILE A 121 -8.50 20.19 16.26
CA ILE A 121 -9.15 20.82 17.42
C ILE A 121 -9.72 22.17 16.97
N GLN A 122 -11.05 22.25 16.90
CA GLN A 122 -11.74 23.50 16.68
C GLN A 122 -11.77 24.29 17.99
N SER A 123 -11.22 25.51 17.98
CA SER A 123 -11.30 26.39 19.14
C SER A 123 -12.67 27.04 19.19
N THR A 124 -13.49 26.63 20.16
CA THR A 124 -14.82 27.22 20.40
C THR A 124 -14.81 27.97 21.72
N HIS A 125 -15.61 29.03 21.82
CA HIS A 125 -15.84 29.69 23.10
C HIS A 125 -16.40 28.70 24.14
N LYS A 126 -15.91 28.81 25.38
CA LYS A 126 -16.40 28.02 26.50
C LYS A 126 -17.86 28.39 26.77
N MET A 127 -18.77 27.43 26.67
CA MET A 127 -20.17 27.65 27.03
C MET A 127 -20.34 27.70 28.55
N LEU A 128 -21.08 28.70 29.03
CA LEU A 128 -21.56 28.76 30.41
C LEU A 128 -22.78 27.85 30.58
N LYS A 129 -23.14 27.52 31.83
CA LYS A 129 -24.29 26.64 32.11
C LYS A 129 -25.63 27.25 31.66
N SER A 130 -25.75 28.58 31.68
CA SER A 130 -26.94 29.31 31.24
C SER A 130 -27.08 29.35 29.71
N ASP A 131 -25.97 29.39 28.97
CA ASP A 131 -25.95 29.58 27.52
C ASP A 131 -26.75 28.53 26.76
N ALA A 132 -26.77 27.29 27.25
CA ALA A 132 -27.47 26.19 26.58
C ALA A 132 -28.98 26.46 26.50
N ALA A 133 -29.58 26.95 27.59
CA ALA A 133 -31.01 27.24 27.64
C ALA A 133 -31.37 28.47 26.78
N GLU A 134 -30.54 29.51 26.83
CA GLU A 134 -30.74 30.74 26.04
C GLU A 134 -30.62 30.46 24.54
N ARG A 135 -29.62 29.67 24.12
CA ARG A 135 -29.46 29.27 22.71
C ARG A 135 -30.64 28.42 22.24
N MET A 136 -31.12 27.49 23.07
CA MET A 136 -32.28 26.66 22.72
C MET A 136 -33.54 27.52 22.54
N LYS A 137 -33.76 28.48 23.44
CA LYS A 137 -34.87 29.44 23.34
C LYS A 137 -34.78 30.28 22.06
N PHE A 138 -33.60 30.81 21.75
CA PHE A 138 -33.36 31.58 20.53
C PHE A 138 -33.67 30.78 19.27
N VAL A 139 -33.25 29.50 19.22
CA VAL A 139 -33.60 28.63 18.09
C VAL A 139 -35.13 28.47 18.02
N LEU A 140 -35.81 28.08 19.09
CA LEU A 140 -37.26 27.90 19.06
C LEU A 140 -38.03 29.16 18.63
N ASP A 141 -37.54 30.35 19.00
CA ASP A 141 -38.12 31.65 18.64
C ASP A 141 -37.95 31.96 17.14
N ILE A 142 -36.81 31.60 16.53
CA ILE A 142 -36.57 31.77 15.08
C ILE A 142 -37.44 30.85 14.23
N TRP A 143 -37.75 29.66 14.73
CA TRP A 143 -38.52 28.65 14.01
C TRP A 143 -40.03 28.74 14.26
N SER A 144 -40.50 29.77 15.01
CA SER A 144 -41.92 30.07 15.26
C SER A 144 -42.46 31.16 14.35
#